data_AF-A0A1C5KPD8-F1
#
_entry.id   AF-A0A1C5KPD8-F1
#
_cell.length_a   1.000
_cell.length_b   1.000
_cell.length_c   1.000
_cell.angle_alpha   90.00
_cell.angle_beta   90.00
_cell.angle_gamma   90.00
#
_symmetry.space_group_name_H-M   'P 1'
#
loop_
_entity.id
_entity.type
_entity.pdbx_description
1 polymer ?
#
loop_
_entity_poly.entity_id
_entity_poly.type
_entity_poly.pdbx_seq_one_letter_code
_entity_poly.pdbx_strand_id
1 'polypeptide(L)'
;MASSDTDYVFGRKIDRKRIATVYFRNKKESIGEDAWDVSEKQNGSIMAWTKEAAGLLDLYIATNGMIMANRNCNYLFSDYGSQKHIYGLEYLKTDQTQEMFGMFKDCNNLKKPGCEPF
;
A
#
# COMPACT_ATOMS: atom_id res chain seq x y z
N MET A 1 2.26 6.33 7.67
CA MET A 1 2.01 7.76 7.38
C MET A 1 2.74 8.14 6.10
N ALA A 2 2.19 9.04 5.29
CA ALA A 2 2.75 9.46 4.01
C ALA A 2 4.17 10.02 4.17
N SER A 3 5.09 9.61 3.30
CA SER A 3 6.49 10.06 3.28
C SER A 3 6.91 10.31 1.84
N SER A 4 7.72 11.33 1.58
CA SER A 4 8.37 11.55 0.28
C SER A 4 9.66 10.74 0.14
N ASP A 5 10.11 10.06 1.20
CA ASP A 5 11.28 9.20 1.16
C ASP A 5 10.94 7.87 0.45
N THR A 6 11.64 7.64 -0.66
CA THR A 6 11.42 6.51 -1.55
C THR A 6 12.11 5.23 -1.08
N ASP A 7 13.01 5.33 -0.09
CA ASP A 7 13.67 4.20 0.57
C ASP A 7 12.80 3.57 1.68
N TYR A 8 11.59 4.11 1.91
CA TYR A 8 10.68 3.65 2.94
C TYR A 8 9.27 3.38 2.43
N VAL A 9 8.69 2.31 2.97
CA VAL A 9 7.28 1.92 2.82
C VAL A 9 6.64 1.93 4.20
N PHE A 10 5.73 2.87 4.45
CA PHE A 10 5.05 3.08 5.74
C PHE A 10 5.99 3.09 6.96
N GLY A 11 7.16 3.74 6.84
CA GLY A 11 8.14 3.87 7.93
C GLY A 11 9.12 2.70 8.07
N ARG A 12 9.01 1.67 7.21
CA ARG A 12 9.97 0.56 7.16
C ARG A 12 10.92 0.73 5.97
N LYS A 13 12.22 0.52 6.18
CA LYS A 13 13.25 0.65 5.14
C LYS A 13 13.07 -0.42 4.07
N ILE A 14 12.41 -0.06 2.98
CA ILE A 14 12.05 -0.90 1.84
C ILE A 14 12.06 0.02 0.62
N ASP A 15 12.88 -0.30 -0.37
CA ASP A 15 12.87 0.41 -1.65
C ASP A 15 11.52 0.22 -2.35
N ARG A 16 10.77 1.30 -2.55
CA ARG A 16 9.45 1.29 -3.20
C ARG A 16 9.48 0.70 -4.60
N LYS A 17 10.62 0.82 -5.30
CA LYS A 17 10.80 0.25 -6.65
C LYS A 17 10.83 -1.27 -6.63
N ARG A 18 10.97 -1.92 -5.46
CA ARG A 18 10.85 -3.37 -5.34
C ARG A 18 9.40 -3.85 -5.20
N ILE A 19 8.45 -2.96 -4.92
CA ILE A 19 7.04 -3.34 -4.78
C ILE A 19 6.40 -3.49 -6.17
N ALA A 20 5.91 -4.70 -6.46
CA ALA A 20 5.21 -5.02 -7.71
C ALA A 20 3.69 -4.95 -7.56
N THR A 21 3.17 -5.39 -6.42
CA THR A 21 1.73 -5.47 -6.19
C THR A 21 1.39 -4.92 -4.81
N VAL A 22 0.29 -4.18 -4.72
CA VAL A 22 -0.28 -3.74 -3.45
C VAL A 22 -1.64 -4.40 -3.25
N TYR A 23 -1.82 -5.09 -2.13
CA TYR A 23 -3.05 -5.75 -1.71
C TYR A 23 -3.63 -5.04 -0.50
N PHE A 24 -4.80 -4.45 -0.65
CA PHE A 24 -5.63 -4.01 0.47
C PHE A 24 -6.55 -5.16 0.88
N ARG A 25 -6.61 -5.48 2.17
CA ARG A 25 -7.43 -6.59 2.71
C ARG A 25 -8.29 -6.12 3.86
N ASN A 26 -9.54 -6.58 3.87
CA ASN A 26 -10.50 -6.31 4.93
C ASN A 26 -10.47 -7.31 6.09
N LYS A 27 -9.51 -8.24 6.09
CA LYS A 27 -9.25 -9.17 7.19
C LYS A 27 -7.76 -9.33 7.44
N LYS A 28 -7.38 -9.38 8.71
CA LYS A 28 -6.03 -9.68 9.19
C LYS A 28 -5.74 -11.19 9.27
N GLU A 29 -5.97 -11.91 8.17
CA GLU A 29 -5.70 -13.35 8.07
C GLU A 29 -4.34 -13.61 7.41
N SER A 30 -3.60 -14.60 7.89
CA SER A 30 -2.30 -14.99 7.33
C SER A 30 -1.28 -13.84 7.27
N ILE A 31 -1.23 -13.04 8.34
CA ILE A 31 -0.23 -11.98 8.52
C ILE A 31 1.17 -12.61 8.49
N GLY A 32 2.09 -12.00 7.71
CA GLY A 32 3.49 -12.46 7.65
C GLY A 32 4.22 -12.27 8.98
N GLU A 33 5.24 -13.08 9.24
CA GLU A 33 6.08 -12.97 10.45
C GLU A 33 6.82 -11.63 10.51
N ASP A 34 7.05 -11.00 9.36
CA ASP A 34 7.72 -9.71 9.21
C ASP A 34 6.74 -8.53 9.30
N ALA A 35 5.50 -8.74 9.72
CA ALA A 35 4.50 -7.69 9.72
C ALA A 35 4.84 -6.53 10.66
N TRP A 36 4.49 -5.31 10.23
CA TRP A 36 4.64 -4.10 11.01
C TRP A 36 3.34 -3.30 11.04
N ASP A 37 3.20 -2.50 12.09
CA ASP A 37 2.04 -1.64 12.28
C ASP A 37 2.17 -0.36 11.45
N VAL A 38 1.14 -0.06 10.67
CA VAL A 38 1.05 1.14 9.82
C VAL A 38 -0.09 2.06 10.22
N SER A 39 -0.79 1.73 11.31
CA SER A 39 -1.85 2.58 11.86
C SER A 39 -1.29 3.86 12.43
N GLU A 40 -2.04 4.96 12.28
CA GLU A 40 -1.67 6.26 12.86
C GLU A 40 -1.52 6.19 14.39
N LYS A 41 -2.33 5.36 15.04
CA LYS A 41 -2.32 5.16 16.49
C LYS A 41 -1.20 4.22 16.98
N GLN A 42 -0.46 3.59 16.07
CA GLN A 42 0.53 2.57 16.39
C GLN A 42 -0.01 1.50 17.37
N ASN A 43 -1.22 1.02 17.11
CA ASN A 43 -1.94 0.06 17.97
C ASN A 43 -2.30 -1.28 17.29
N GLY A 44 -1.69 -1.59 16.15
CA GLY A 44 -1.89 -2.81 15.37
C GLY A 44 -3.24 -2.90 14.67
N SER A 45 -3.98 -1.79 14.57
CA SER A 45 -5.28 -1.76 13.88
C SER A 45 -5.14 -1.94 12.38
N ILE A 46 -4.04 -1.45 11.79
CA ILE A 46 -3.70 -1.64 10.38
C ILE A 46 -2.29 -2.24 10.35
N MET A 47 -2.19 -3.45 9.81
CA MET A 47 -0.92 -4.17 9.68
C MET A 47 -0.49 -4.19 8.22
N ALA A 48 0.80 -4.07 7.97
CA ALA A 48 1.40 -4.32 6.67
C ALA A 48 2.46 -5.41 6.75
N TRP A 49 2.66 -6.14 5.67
CA TRP A 49 3.75 -7.12 5.53
C TRP A 49 4.13 -7.27 4.06
N THR A 50 5.31 -7.84 3.80
CA THR A 50 5.77 -8.11 2.44
C THR A 50 5.93 -9.60 2.18
N LYS A 51 5.75 -10.03 0.93
CA LYS A 51 6.14 -11.37 0.49
C LYS A 51 6.93 -11.27 -0.80
N GLU A 52 7.96 -12.09 -0.94
CA GLU A 52 8.67 -12.19 -2.22
C GLU A 52 7.83 -12.95 -3.25
N ALA A 53 7.70 -12.37 -4.43
CA ALA A 53 6.97 -12.94 -5.56
C ALA A 53 7.70 -12.58 -6.85
N ALA A 54 8.12 -13.59 -7.61
CA ALA A 54 8.79 -13.43 -8.92
C ALA A 54 9.98 -12.44 -8.92
N GLY A 55 10.78 -12.41 -7.83
CA GLY A 55 11.95 -11.53 -7.70
C GLY A 55 11.63 -10.09 -7.27
N LEU A 56 10.36 -9.77 -7.01
CA LEU A 56 9.89 -8.50 -6.46
C LEU A 56 9.11 -8.75 -5.15
N LEU A 57 8.53 -7.69 -4.58
CA LEU A 57 7.75 -7.73 -3.36
C LEU A 57 6.27 -7.47 -3.62
N ASP A 58 5.43 -8.31 -3.06
CA ASP A 58 4.01 -8.04 -2.85
C ASP A 58 3.83 -7.40 -1.48
N LEU A 59 3.20 -6.22 -1.46
CA LEU A 59 2.88 -5.47 -0.25
C LEU A 59 1.43 -5.71 0.14
N TYR A 60 1.21 -6.18 1.36
CA TYR A 60 -0.12 -6.36 1.92
C TYR A 60 -0.38 -5.30 2.98
N ILE A 61 -1.59 -4.73 2.96
CA ILE A 61 -2.10 -3.79 3.96
C ILE A 61 -3.45 -4.31 4.40
N ALA A 62 -3.60 -4.64 5.69
CA ALA A 62 -4.80 -5.28 6.20
C ALA A 62 -5.31 -4.68 7.51
N THR A 63 -6.63 -4.64 7.63
CA THR A 63 -7.37 -4.33 8.85
C THR A 63 -8.55 -5.29 8.98
N ASN A 64 -9.29 -5.24 10.09
CA ASN A 64 -10.59 -5.91 10.19
C ASN A 64 -11.68 -4.91 9.78
N GLY A 65 -12.13 -4.97 8.52
CA GLY A 65 -13.08 -4.03 7.93
C GLY A 65 -12.45 -3.10 6.90
N MET A 66 -12.75 -1.80 6.98
CA MET A 66 -12.28 -0.80 6.01
C MET A 66 -10.99 -0.13 6.48
N ILE A 67 -10.07 0.10 5.54
CA ILE A 67 -8.82 0.82 5.77
C ILE A 67 -9.13 2.31 5.61
N MET A 68 -9.15 3.03 6.72
CA MET A 68 -9.32 4.48 6.69
C MET A 68 -7.99 5.10 6.25
N ALA A 69 -7.99 5.71 5.07
CA ALA A 69 -6.83 6.45 4.58
C ALA A 69 -6.54 7.63 5.52
N ASN A 70 -5.26 8.01 5.62
CA ASN A 70 -4.88 9.16 6.43
C ASN A 70 -5.50 10.45 5.84
N ARG A 71 -5.71 11.48 6.66
CA ARG A 71 -6.10 12.82 6.19
C ARG A 71 -5.13 13.34 5.14
N ASN A 72 -3.84 13.05 5.29
CA ASN A 72 -2.81 13.33 4.30
C ASN A 72 -2.28 12.04 3.66
N CYS A 73 -2.64 11.85 2.40
CA CYS A 73 -2.19 10.76 1.53
C CYS A 73 -1.30 11.27 0.39
N ASN A 74 -0.74 12.47 0.50
CA ASN A 74 0.19 13.00 -0.50
C ASN A 74 1.35 12.02 -0.68
N TYR A 75 1.63 11.64 -1.93
CA TYR A 75 2.74 10.73 -2.28
C TYR A 75 2.73 9.36 -1.58
N LEU A 76 1.59 8.91 -1.04
CA LEU A 76 1.52 7.68 -0.24
C LEU A 76 2.02 6.44 -1.00
N PHE A 77 1.71 6.38 -2.30
CA PHE A 77 2.16 5.36 -3.23
C PHE A 77 3.00 5.96 -4.35
N SER A 78 3.68 7.09 -4.14
CA SER A 78 4.55 7.65 -5.19
C SER A 78 5.84 6.86 -5.37
N ASP A 79 6.37 6.86 -6.58
CA ASP A 79 7.67 6.27 -6.96
C ASP A 79 7.74 4.74 -6.85
N TYR A 80 6.59 4.07 -6.87
CA TYR A 80 6.49 2.63 -6.97
C TYR A 80 6.73 2.19 -8.43
N GLY A 81 7.96 2.37 -8.90
CA GLY A 81 8.31 2.24 -10.31
C GLY A 81 8.05 0.84 -10.91
N SER A 82 8.09 -0.22 -10.10
CA SER A 82 7.79 -1.60 -10.55
C SER A 82 6.35 -2.03 -10.29
N GLN A 83 5.52 -1.16 -9.71
CA GLN A 83 4.16 -1.52 -9.34
C GLN A 83 3.30 -1.68 -10.58
N LYS A 84 2.74 -2.88 -10.72
CA LYS A 84 1.89 -3.30 -11.85
C LYS A 84 0.43 -3.38 -11.47
N HIS A 85 0.14 -3.82 -10.24
CA HIS A 85 -1.22 -4.14 -9.82
C HIS A 85 -1.55 -3.56 -8.43
N ILE A 86 -2.81 -3.16 -8.27
CA ILE A 86 -3.43 -2.84 -6.99
C ILE A 86 -4.70 -3.66 -6.89
N TYR A 87 -4.84 -4.42 -5.82
CA TYR A 87 -6.03 -5.22 -5.53
C TYR A 87 -6.67 -4.79 -4.21
N GLY A 88 -7.99 -4.87 -4.13
CA GLY A 88 -8.75 -4.55 -2.91
C GLY A 88 -8.89 -3.06 -2.63
N LEU A 89 -8.68 -2.19 -3.62
CA LEU A 89 -8.75 -0.73 -3.46
C LEU A 89 -10.13 -0.27 -2.92
N GLU A 90 -11.19 -1.05 -3.14
CA GLU A 90 -12.52 -0.86 -2.56
C GLU A 90 -12.56 -0.91 -1.02
N TYR A 91 -11.53 -1.49 -0.38
CA TYR A 91 -11.37 -1.50 1.07
C TYR A 91 -10.65 -0.26 1.61
N LEU A 92 -10.07 0.58 0.74
CA LEU A 92 -9.45 1.84 1.11
C LEU A 92 -10.50 2.96 1.07
N LYS A 93 -10.91 3.43 2.25
CA LYS A 93 -11.81 4.58 2.37
C LYS A 93 -11.03 5.87 2.39
N THR A 94 -11.33 6.74 1.44
CA THR A 94 -10.68 8.03 1.22
C THR A 94 -11.61 9.23 1.40
N ASP A 95 -12.84 8.99 1.89
CA ASP A 95 -13.89 9.99 2.12
C ASP A 95 -13.49 11.05 3.17
N GLN A 96 -12.60 10.69 4.09
CA GLN A 96 -12.07 11.58 5.13
C GLN A 96 -10.69 12.18 4.79
N THR A 97 -10.15 11.87 3.60
CA THR A 97 -8.83 12.36 3.18
C THR A 97 -8.96 13.76 2.60
N GLN A 98 -8.10 14.67 3.06
CA GLN A 98 -8.11 16.08 2.67
C GLN A 98 -7.05 16.37 1.59
N GLU A 99 -5.97 15.59 1.57
CA GLU A 99 -4.81 15.80 0.72
C GLU A 99 -4.42 14.48 0.03
N MET A 100 -4.48 14.42 -1.30
CA MET A 100 -4.13 13.25 -2.12
C MET A 100 -3.19 13.60 -3.29
N PHE A 101 -2.56 14.77 -3.23
CA PHE A 101 -1.70 15.26 -4.28
C PHE A 101 -0.58 14.24 -4.58
N GLY A 102 -0.49 13.83 -5.84
CA GLY A 102 0.53 12.89 -6.29
C GLY A 102 0.51 11.53 -5.59
N MET A 103 -0.62 11.10 -5.01
CA MET A 103 -0.72 9.82 -4.28
C MET A 103 -0.17 8.62 -5.07
N PHE A 104 -0.34 8.60 -6.40
CA PHE A 104 0.19 7.59 -7.32
C PHE A 104 1.16 8.20 -8.35
N LYS A 105 1.88 9.26 -7.99
CA LYS A 105 2.87 9.91 -8.86
C LYS A 105 4.01 8.94 -9.19
N ASP A 106 4.47 8.95 -10.43
CA ASP A 106 5.61 8.12 -10.88
C ASP A 106 5.38 6.59 -10.77
N CYS A 107 4.12 6.13 -10.65
CA CYS A 107 3.72 4.72 -10.79
C CYS A 107 3.62 4.32 -12.29
N ASN A 108 4.71 4.43 -13.03
CA ASN A 108 4.72 4.33 -14.49
C ASN A 108 4.26 2.97 -15.05
N ASN A 109 4.35 1.91 -14.25
CA ASN A 109 3.97 0.55 -14.64
C ASN A 109 2.57 0.13 -14.17
N LEU A 110 1.85 1.01 -13.46
CA LEU A 110 0.56 0.69 -12.86
C LEU A 110 -0.49 0.45 -13.97
N LYS A 111 -0.93 -0.80 -14.09
CA LYS A 111 -2.02 -1.15 -15.01
C LYS A 111 -3.32 -0.64 -14.42
N LYS A 112 -4.18 -0.07 -15.28
CA LYS A 112 -5.53 0.34 -14.85
C LYS A 112 -6.28 -0.90 -14.33
N PRO A 113 -6.89 -0.83 -13.14
CA PRO A 113 -7.74 -1.92 -12.66
C PRO A 113 -8.89 -2.14 -13.66
N GLY A 114 -9.04 -3.37 -14.17
CA GLY A 114 -10.09 -3.75 -15.14
C GLY A 114 -9.63 -4.03 -16.57
N CYS A 115 -8.33 -3.97 -16.88
CA CYS A 115 -7.79 -4.40 -18.18
C CYS A 115 -6.96 -5.69 -18.03
N GLU A 116 -7.60 -6.80 -17.69
CA GLU A 116 -7.01 -8.14 -17.84
C GLU A 116 -7.90 -8.93 -18.83
N PRO A 117 -7.31 -9.57 -19.87
CA PRO A 117 -8.07 -10.47 -20.73
C PRO A 117 -8.46 -11.72 -19.92
N PHE A 118 -9.74 -12.10 -20.01
CA PHE A 118 -10.28 -13.35 -19.48
C PHE A 118 -9.62 -14.57 -20.12
#